data_AF-A0A7X2TSX2-F1
#
_entry.id   AF-A0A7X2TSX2-F1
#
_cell.length_a   1.000
_cell.length_b   1.000
_cell.length_c   1.000
_cell.angle_alpha   90.00
_cell.angle_beta   90.00
_cell.angle_gamma   90.00
#
_symmetry.space_group_name_H-M   'P 1'
#
loop_
_entity.id
_entity.type
_entity.pdbx_description
1 polymer ?
#
loop_
_entity_poly.entity_id
_entity_poly.type
_entity_poly.pdbx_seq_one_letter_code
_entity_poly.pdbx_strand_id
1 'polypeptide(L)'
;MLSKIKGELAAYNNCANWLTGGSDLIGALLEENTFGHGVFNDNATAAIAGSRNADGTPTGVPVTASFTVNDNGAFFSNKFRVGAREYVGGGLGAQAAIPIHELAHIVGAKGFQSDFGKKDAGIANDKLVDKSCRKLIGNLR
;
A
#
# COMPACT_ATOMS: atom_id res chain seq x y z
N MET A 1 10.59 3.59 -3.67
CA MET A 1 10.21 2.60 -2.62
C MET A 1 9.77 1.27 -3.22
N LEU A 2 8.86 1.24 -4.20
CA LEU A 2 8.43 0.01 -4.88
C LEU A 2 9.59 -0.89 -5.35
N SER A 3 10.64 -0.33 -5.94
CA SER A 3 11.83 -1.07 -6.35
C SER A 3 12.54 -1.79 -5.19
N LYS A 4 12.62 -1.15 -4.01
CA LYS A 4 13.18 -1.76 -2.80
C LYS A 4 12.31 -2.92 -2.30
N ILE A 5 11.00 -2.73 -2.29
CA ILE A 5 10.04 -3.78 -1.92
C ILE A 5 10.19 -4.97 -2.87
N LYS A 6 10.20 -4.76 -4.19
CA LYS A 6 10.39 -5.82 -5.20
C LYS A 6 11.68 -6.60 -4.97
N GLY A 7 12.80 -5.90 -4.76
CA GLY A 7 14.11 -6.52 -4.58
C GLY A 7 14.21 -7.41 -3.35
N GLU A 8 13.50 -7.07 -2.29
CA GLU A 8 13.56 -7.78 -1.00
C GLU A 8 12.43 -8.80 -0.82
N LEU A 9 11.28 -8.65 -1.50
CA LEU A 9 10.05 -9.42 -1.24
C LEU A 9 10.28 -10.93 -1.23
N ALA A 10 11.04 -11.46 -2.18
CA ALA A 10 11.32 -12.89 -2.32
C ALA A 10 12.05 -13.49 -1.09
N ALA A 11 12.80 -12.69 -0.34
CA ALA A 11 13.49 -13.15 0.87
C ALA A 11 12.53 -13.33 2.08
N TYR A 12 11.28 -12.86 1.97
CA TYR A 12 10.29 -12.88 3.04
C TYR A 12 9.06 -13.69 2.65
N ASN A 13 9.20 -15.02 2.65
CA ASN A 13 8.17 -15.99 2.21
C ASN A 13 6.76 -15.71 2.76
N ASN A 14 6.62 -15.27 4.02
CA ASN A 14 5.30 -14.95 4.59
C ASN A 14 4.63 -13.77 3.87
N CYS A 15 5.39 -12.71 3.59
CA CYS A 15 4.90 -11.54 2.87
C CYS A 15 4.67 -11.87 1.39
N ALA A 16 5.62 -12.54 0.74
CA ALA A 16 5.52 -12.93 -0.66
C ALA A 16 4.34 -13.87 -0.92
N ASN A 17 4.11 -14.85 -0.05
CA ASN A 17 2.98 -15.77 -0.20
C ASN A 17 1.64 -15.07 0.04
N TRP A 18 1.59 -14.14 1.01
CA TRP A 18 0.38 -13.39 1.30
C TRP A 18 0.03 -12.40 0.17
N LEU A 19 1.03 -11.73 -0.38
CA LEU A 19 0.94 -10.92 -1.60
C LEU A 19 1.17 -11.79 -2.83
N THR A 20 0.36 -12.83 -3.03
CA THR A 20 0.49 -13.71 -4.20
C THR A 20 0.48 -12.87 -5.49
N GLY A 21 1.52 -13.02 -6.33
CA GLY A 21 1.71 -12.21 -7.55
C GLY A 21 2.24 -10.77 -7.32
N GLY A 22 2.53 -10.39 -6.07
CA GLY A 22 2.92 -9.03 -5.71
C GLY A 22 4.24 -8.57 -6.34
N SER A 23 5.23 -9.46 -6.51
CA SER A 23 6.48 -9.11 -7.19
C SER A 23 6.26 -8.75 -8.67
N ASP A 24 5.41 -9.53 -9.34
CA ASP A 24 5.06 -9.31 -10.74
C ASP A 24 4.22 -8.04 -10.90
N LEU A 25 3.27 -7.82 -9.99
CA LEU A 25 2.50 -6.57 -9.93
C LEU A 25 3.42 -5.36 -9.74
N ILE A 26 4.35 -5.39 -8.79
CA ILE A 26 5.30 -4.28 -8.61
C ILE A 26 6.15 -4.10 -9.87
N GLY A 27 6.55 -5.18 -10.53
CA GLY A 27 7.22 -5.14 -11.82
C GLY A 27 6.42 -4.39 -12.88
N ALA A 28 5.16 -4.79 -13.08
CA ALA A 28 4.26 -4.14 -14.03
C ALA A 28 4.00 -2.66 -13.67
N LEU A 29 3.82 -2.33 -12.39
CA LEU A 29 3.65 -0.94 -11.94
C LEU A 29 4.87 -0.08 -12.31
N LEU A 30 6.08 -0.62 -12.13
CA LEU A 30 7.33 0.06 -12.46
C LEU A 30 7.55 0.18 -13.98
N GLU A 31 7.28 -0.88 -14.73
CA GLU A 31 7.48 -0.94 -16.18
C GLU A 31 6.49 -0.07 -16.94
N GLU A 32 5.21 -0.09 -16.55
CA GLU A 32 4.13 0.67 -17.18
C GLU A 32 3.94 2.07 -16.58
N ASN A 33 4.75 2.44 -15.58
CA ASN A 33 4.66 3.70 -14.84
C ASN A 33 3.23 3.97 -14.31
N THR A 34 2.56 2.94 -13.81
CA THR A 34 1.19 2.98 -13.33
C THR A 34 1.14 3.26 -11.82
N PHE A 35 1.90 4.22 -11.36
CA PHE A 35 1.84 4.72 -9.98
C PHE A 35 2.09 6.23 -9.98
N GLY A 36 1.51 6.93 -9.01
CA GLY A 36 1.61 8.38 -8.95
C GLY A 36 1.61 8.92 -7.53
N HIS A 37 1.70 10.24 -7.45
CA HIS A 37 1.50 10.97 -6.21
C HIS A 37 0.81 12.30 -6.51
N GLY A 38 0.15 12.87 -5.51
CA GLY A 38 -0.51 14.16 -5.63
C GLY A 38 -1.16 14.61 -4.32
N VAL A 39 -1.72 15.81 -4.31
CA VAL A 39 -2.39 16.36 -3.14
C VAL A 39 -3.82 15.86 -3.08
N PHE A 40 -4.21 15.22 -1.96
CA PHE A 40 -5.61 14.84 -1.74
C PHE A 40 -6.31 15.90 -0.87
N ASN A 41 -7.63 16.03 -1.05
CA ASN A 41 -8.45 16.93 -0.21
C ASN A 41 -8.56 16.43 1.24
N ASP A 42 -8.37 15.13 1.47
CA ASP A 42 -8.27 14.53 2.79
C ASP A 42 -6.81 14.11 3.09
N ASN A 43 -6.19 14.82 4.02
CA ASN A 43 -4.81 14.56 4.43
C ASN A 43 -4.65 13.31 5.31
N ALA A 44 -5.74 12.77 5.87
CA ALA A 44 -5.70 11.53 6.62
C ALA A 44 -5.59 10.30 5.72
N THR A 45 -6.00 10.41 4.45
CA THR A 45 -5.83 9.35 3.45
C THR A 45 -4.38 9.36 2.94
N ALA A 46 -3.64 8.27 3.22
CA ALA A 46 -2.22 8.17 2.88
C ALA A 46 -1.98 7.76 1.42
N ALA A 47 -2.82 6.88 0.88
CA ALA A 47 -2.81 6.45 -0.50
C ALA A 47 -4.18 5.87 -0.87
N ILE A 48 -4.39 5.69 -2.18
CA ILE A 48 -5.52 4.95 -2.74
C ILE A 48 -5.02 4.04 -3.86
N ALA A 49 -5.65 2.89 -4.02
CA ALA A 49 -5.39 1.97 -5.11
C ALA A 49 -6.67 1.49 -5.80
N GLY A 50 -6.54 1.17 -7.08
CA GLY A 50 -7.58 0.50 -7.86
C GLY A 50 -8.22 1.38 -8.94
N SER A 51 -9.31 0.86 -9.49
CA SER A 51 -9.98 1.34 -10.70
C SER A 51 -11.38 1.89 -10.47
N ARG A 52 -11.77 2.15 -9.22
CA ARG A 52 -13.14 2.53 -8.89
C ARG A 52 -13.17 3.82 -8.08
N ASN A 53 -14.16 4.65 -8.39
CA ASN A 53 -14.52 5.82 -7.63
C ASN A 53 -15.09 5.41 -6.27
N ALA A 54 -15.26 6.40 -5.39
CA ALA A 54 -15.90 6.26 -4.08
C ALA A 54 -17.29 5.60 -4.12
N ASP A 55 -18.03 5.83 -5.20
CA ASP A 55 -19.38 5.27 -5.44
C ASP A 55 -19.35 3.87 -6.08
N GLY A 56 -18.16 3.29 -6.28
CA GLY A 56 -17.94 2.00 -6.89
C GLY A 56 -17.97 2.00 -8.42
N THR A 57 -18.19 3.13 -9.09
CA THR A 57 -18.14 3.22 -10.56
C THR A 57 -16.70 3.12 -11.07
N PRO A 58 -16.46 2.60 -12.30
CA PRO A 58 -15.12 2.56 -12.87
C PRO A 58 -14.52 3.96 -13.10
N THR A 59 -13.24 4.15 -12.79
CA THR A 59 -12.45 5.35 -13.09
C THR A 59 -11.93 5.37 -14.53
N GLY A 60 -12.09 4.27 -15.27
CA GLY A 60 -11.48 4.05 -16.59
C GLY A 60 -10.03 3.55 -16.51
N VAL A 61 -9.44 3.49 -15.32
CA VAL A 61 -8.16 2.82 -15.06
C VAL A 61 -8.42 1.31 -15.01
N PRO A 62 -7.64 0.44 -15.67
CA PRO A 62 -7.83 -1.00 -15.53
C PRO A 62 -7.75 -1.45 -14.05
N VAL A 63 -8.49 -2.50 -13.67
CA VAL A 63 -8.61 -3.02 -12.28
C VAL A 63 -7.26 -3.27 -11.58
N THR A 64 -6.19 -3.42 -12.35
CA THR A 64 -4.83 -3.70 -11.92
C THR A 64 -3.89 -2.48 -11.91
N ALA A 65 -4.35 -1.28 -12.27
CA ALA A 65 -3.49 -0.33 -13.00
C ALA A 65 -3.19 1.02 -12.34
N SER A 66 -3.35 1.20 -11.03
CA SER A 66 -2.48 2.15 -10.29
C SER A 66 -2.75 2.22 -8.80
N PHE A 67 -1.76 2.77 -8.08
CA PHE A 67 -1.99 3.43 -6.80
C PHE A 67 -1.41 4.84 -6.82
N THR A 68 -2.01 5.74 -6.05
CA THR A 68 -1.57 7.12 -5.88
C THR A 68 -1.30 7.37 -4.41
N VAL A 69 -0.14 7.95 -4.07
CA VAL A 69 0.17 8.38 -2.70
C VAL A 69 -0.15 9.86 -2.49
N ASN A 70 -0.60 10.21 -1.29
CA ASN A 70 -0.91 11.59 -0.94
C ASN A 70 0.35 12.35 -0.51
N ASP A 71 0.64 13.46 -1.19
CA ASP A 71 1.78 14.36 -0.89
C ASP A 71 1.69 14.95 0.52
N ASN A 72 0.48 15.24 0.99
CA ASN A 72 0.24 15.75 2.34
C ASN A 72 0.10 14.64 3.39
N GLY A 73 0.02 13.39 2.96
CA GLY A 73 -0.24 12.25 3.81
C GLY A 73 1.01 11.69 4.49
N ALA A 74 0.83 10.56 5.18
CA ALA A 74 1.88 9.92 5.96
C ALA A 74 3.08 9.41 5.13
N PHE A 75 2.97 9.33 3.79
CA PHE A 75 4.09 8.90 2.96
C PHE A 75 5.26 9.90 3.00
N PHE A 76 4.95 11.21 3.02
CA PHE A 76 5.95 12.29 3.02
C PHE A 76 5.94 13.15 4.29
N SER A 77 4.86 13.13 5.07
CA SER A 77 4.70 13.97 6.26
C SER A 77 4.90 13.20 7.56
N ASN A 78 5.70 13.75 8.47
CA ASN A 78 5.91 13.20 9.82
C ASN A 78 4.79 13.52 10.83
N LYS A 79 3.74 14.25 10.40
CA LYS A 79 2.60 14.62 11.24
C LYS A 79 1.65 13.46 11.52
N PHE A 80 1.80 12.37 10.77
CA PHE A 80 0.90 11.22 10.80
C PHE A 80 1.64 9.95 11.21
N ARG A 81 0.85 8.97 11.63
CA ARG A 81 1.31 7.62 11.94
C ARG A 81 0.45 6.62 11.18
N VAL A 82 1.06 5.55 10.70
CA VAL A 82 0.39 4.53 9.87
C VAL A 82 0.81 3.11 10.23
N GLY A 83 -0.04 2.15 9.88
CA GLY A 83 0.19 0.73 10.14
C GLY A 83 0.00 0.36 11.60
N ALA A 84 -0.10 -0.94 11.88
CA ALA A 84 -0.33 -1.45 13.23
C ALA A 84 0.79 -1.15 14.24
N ARG A 85 1.92 -0.59 13.78
CA ARG A 85 3.08 -0.21 14.57
C ARG A 85 3.26 1.30 14.74
N GLU A 86 2.31 2.10 14.27
CA GLU A 86 2.35 3.56 14.44
C GLU A 86 3.62 4.18 13.83
N TYR A 87 4.02 3.68 12.65
CA TYR A 87 5.21 4.16 11.94
C TYR A 87 5.10 5.67 11.72
N VAL A 88 6.13 6.41 12.11
CA VAL A 88 6.20 7.87 11.85
C VAL A 88 6.21 8.09 10.35
N GLY A 89 5.29 8.92 9.86
CA GLY A 89 5.21 9.27 8.45
C GLY A 89 6.49 9.94 7.93
N GLY A 90 6.73 9.83 6.62
CA GLY A 90 7.99 10.22 5.99
C GLY A 90 9.17 9.28 6.28
N GLY A 91 9.07 8.38 7.27
CA GLY A 91 10.08 7.36 7.55
C GLY A 91 9.94 6.13 6.64
N LEU A 92 11.03 5.35 6.51
CA LEU A 92 11.06 4.14 5.69
C LEU A 92 9.96 3.13 6.04
N GLY A 93 9.64 2.99 7.33
CA GLY A 93 8.56 2.11 7.78
C GLY A 93 7.20 2.51 7.22
N ALA A 94 6.85 3.80 7.27
CA ALA A 94 5.62 4.33 6.71
C ALA A 94 5.62 4.23 5.18
N GLN A 95 6.73 4.64 4.54
CA GLN A 95 6.89 4.57 3.09
C GLN A 95 6.81 3.14 2.55
N ALA A 96 7.16 2.12 3.33
CA ALA A 96 7.01 0.72 2.95
C ALA A 96 5.62 0.15 3.27
N ALA A 97 5.09 0.46 4.46
CA ALA A 97 3.79 -0.04 4.90
C ALA A 97 2.65 0.43 3.99
N ILE A 98 2.66 1.71 3.56
CA ILE A 98 1.61 2.30 2.72
C ILE A 98 1.51 1.57 1.35
N PRO A 99 2.57 1.45 0.53
CA PRO A 99 2.47 0.69 -0.71
C PRO A 99 2.14 -0.79 -0.50
N ILE A 100 2.65 -1.44 0.56
CA ILE A 100 2.31 -2.85 0.83
C ILE A 100 0.80 -3.01 1.11
N HIS A 101 0.21 -2.06 1.84
CA HIS A 101 -1.22 -2.00 2.08
C HIS A 101 -2.01 -1.86 0.77
N GLU A 102 -1.62 -0.90 -0.07
CA GLU A 102 -2.26 -0.70 -1.37
C GLU A 102 -2.12 -1.90 -2.31
N LEU A 103 -0.94 -2.52 -2.34
CA LEU A 103 -0.71 -3.73 -3.12
C LEU A 103 -1.60 -4.89 -2.64
N ALA A 104 -1.82 -5.01 -1.33
CA ALA A 104 -2.71 -6.03 -0.77
C ALA A 104 -4.17 -5.86 -1.22
N HIS A 105 -4.64 -4.61 -1.38
CA HIS A 105 -5.93 -4.34 -2.02
C HIS A 105 -5.95 -4.81 -3.47
N ILE A 106 -4.93 -4.46 -4.27
CA ILE A 106 -4.89 -4.76 -5.71
C ILE A 106 -4.84 -6.26 -5.97
N VAL A 107 -4.03 -7.01 -5.23
CA VAL A 107 -3.90 -8.48 -5.41
C VAL A 107 -5.02 -9.27 -4.74
N GLY A 108 -5.94 -8.59 -4.02
CA GLY A 108 -6.99 -9.26 -3.26
C GLY A 108 -6.43 -10.19 -2.18
N ALA A 109 -5.45 -9.72 -1.42
CA ALA A 109 -4.75 -10.53 -0.43
C ALA A 109 -5.72 -11.17 0.58
N LYS A 110 -5.44 -12.39 1.00
CA LYS A 110 -6.37 -13.17 1.84
C LYS A 110 -6.75 -12.42 3.11
N GLY A 111 -8.06 -12.19 3.29
CA GLY A 111 -8.64 -11.52 4.46
C GLY A 111 -8.59 -9.99 4.43
N PHE A 112 -7.99 -9.40 3.40
CA PHE A 112 -7.96 -7.96 3.21
C PHE A 112 -9.35 -7.46 2.77
N GLN A 113 -9.79 -6.35 3.35
CA GLN A 113 -11.14 -5.82 3.15
C GLN A 113 -11.07 -4.45 2.49
N SER A 114 -12.08 -4.07 1.72
CA SER A 114 -12.21 -2.67 1.30
C SER A 114 -12.36 -1.77 2.54
N ASP A 115 -11.46 -0.82 2.69
CA ASP A 115 -11.38 0.12 3.83
C ASP A 115 -11.77 1.57 3.45
N PHE A 116 -12.25 1.77 2.23
CA PHE A 116 -12.76 3.07 1.78
C PHE A 116 -13.86 3.58 2.71
N GLY A 117 -13.59 4.68 3.42
CA GLY A 117 -14.50 5.27 4.42
C GLY A 117 -14.74 4.39 5.66
N LYS A 118 -14.04 3.26 5.82
CA LYS A 118 -14.26 2.25 6.87
C LYS A 118 -13.02 2.11 7.74
N LYS A 119 -12.91 2.97 8.75
CA LYS A 119 -11.77 3.02 9.67
C LYS A 119 -11.43 1.66 10.30
N ASP A 120 -12.43 0.88 10.72
CA ASP A 120 -12.21 -0.42 11.35
C ASP A 120 -11.60 -1.45 10.38
N ALA A 121 -11.99 -1.41 9.11
CA ALA A 121 -11.40 -2.22 8.06
C ALA A 121 -9.94 -1.81 7.81
N GLY A 122 -9.64 -0.51 7.79
CA GLY A 122 -8.26 0.00 7.69
C GLY A 122 -7.37 -0.51 8.82
N ILE A 123 -7.85 -0.45 10.07
CA ILE A 123 -7.11 -0.98 11.23
C ILE A 123 -6.91 -2.50 11.14
N ALA A 124 -7.92 -3.24 10.66
CA ALA A 124 -7.79 -4.69 10.48
C ALA A 124 -6.79 -5.04 9.36
N ASN A 125 -6.82 -4.30 8.26
CA ASN A 125 -5.89 -4.41 7.14
C ASN A 125 -4.45 -4.12 7.59
N ASP A 126 -4.23 -3.03 8.34
CA ASP A 126 -2.93 -2.68 8.91
C ASP A 126 -2.33 -3.79 9.78
N LYS A 127 -3.17 -4.50 10.54
CA LYS A 127 -2.76 -5.67 11.33
C LYS A 127 -2.38 -6.85 10.45
N LEU A 128 -3.07 -7.06 9.32
CA LEU A 128 -2.70 -8.08 8.33
C LEU A 128 -1.37 -7.74 7.66
N VAL A 129 -1.13 -6.47 7.31
CA VAL A 129 0.16 -5.98 6.80
C VAL A 129 1.28 -6.27 7.80
N ASP A 130 1.12 -5.92 9.09
CA ASP A 130 2.15 -6.23 10.10
C ASP A 130 2.34 -7.74 10.25
N LYS A 131 1.26 -8.51 10.38
CA LYS A 131 1.32 -9.98 10.53
C LYS A 131 2.06 -10.64 9.37
N SER A 132 1.84 -10.18 8.14
CA SER A 132 2.37 -10.80 6.93
C SER A 132 3.77 -10.26 6.55
N CYS A 133 3.97 -8.95 6.70
CA CYS A 133 5.09 -8.23 6.07
C CYS A 133 5.99 -7.46 7.04
N ARG A 134 5.78 -7.54 8.37
CA ARG A 134 6.62 -6.85 9.37
C ARG A 134 8.12 -7.05 9.17
N LYS A 135 8.55 -8.29 8.89
CA LYS A 135 9.99 -8.59 8.70
C LYS A 135 10.58 -7.88 7.49
N LEU A 136 9.82 -7.79 6.39
CA LEU A 136 10.23 -7.02 5.21
C LEU A 136 10.31 -5.53 5.56
N ILE A 137 9.24 -4.97 6.11
CA ILE A 137 9.15 -3.53 6.46
C ILE A 137 10.29 -3.12 7.41
N GLY A 138 10.58 -3.93 8.43
CA GLY A 138 11.62 -3.63 9.41
C GLY A 138 13.06 -3.77 8.93
N ASN A 139 13.29 -4.44 7.79
CA ASN A 139 14.64 -4.70 7.26
C ASN A 139 14.95 -3.96 5.96
N LEU A 140 13.99 -3.20 5.40
CA LEU A 140 14.25 -2.33 4.25
C LEU A 140 15.31 -1.27 4.60
N ARG A 141 16.32 -1.15 3.73
CA ARG A 141 17.42 -0.18 3.84
C ARG A 141 17.46 0.70 2.61
#